data_AF-A0A841KMP1-F1
#
_entry.id   AF-A0A841KMP1-F1
#
_cell.length_a   1.000
_cell.length_b   1.000
_cell.length_c   1.000
_cell.angle_alpha   90.00
_cell.angle_beta   90.00
_cell.angle_gamma   90.00
#
_symmetry.space_group_name_H-M   'P 1'
#
loop_
_entity.id
_entity.type
_entity.pdbx_description
1 polymer ?
#
loop_
_entity_poly.entity_id
_entity_poly.type
_entity_poly.pdbx_seq_one_letter_code
_entity_poly.pdbx_strand_id
1 'polypeptide(L)'
;MNNKGSVVYGEVFQEICIQSMHSPTTKYVVRCGNVSWGKNGHFKPAIYVLMKYKNYIEKHTNPPHYMIEPDNNGISDVTKVIDAIQELKQKFGIN
;
A
#
# COMPACT_ATOMS: atom_id res chain seq x y z
N MET A 1 -1.24 15.62 24.54
CA MET A 1 -0.85 15.66 23.12
C MET A 1 -1.90 14.90 22.30
N ASN A 2 -2.32 15.46 21.17
CA ASN A 2 -3.52 15.07 20.42
C ASN A 2 -3.58 13.57 20.04
N ASN A 3 -4.63 12.89 20.50
CA ASN A 3 -5.07 11.57 20.04
C ASN A 3 -5.45 11.63 18.55
N LYS A 4 -4.50 11.42 17.64
CA LYS A 4 -4.81 11.18 16.23
C LYS A 4 -5.29 9.72 16.09
N GLY A 5 -6.48 9.53 15.52
CA GLY A 5 -7.07 8.22 15.29
C GLY A 5 -6.08 7.29 14.59
N SER A 6 -5.66 6.22 15.27
CA SER A 6 -4.77 5.21 14.71
C SER A 6 -5.55 4.40 13.67
N VAL A 7 -5.09 4.42 12.42
CA VAL A 7 -5.64 3.53 11.37
C VAL A 7 -5.40 2.08 11.79
N VAL A 8 -6.43 1.25 11.76
CA VAL A 8 -6.36 -0.19 12.04
C VAL A 8 -6.62 -0.95 10.74
N TYR A 9 -5.71 -1.85 10.40
CA TYR A 9 -5.83 -2.73 9.23
C TYR A 9 -6.42 -4.07 9.66
N GLY A 10 -7.55 -4.44 9.05
CA GLY A 10 -8.24 -5.70 9.27
C GLY A 10 -7.84 -6.77 8.25
N GLU A 11 -8.83 -7.57 7.84
CA GLU A 11 -8.66 -8.61 6.82
C GLU A 11 -8.13 -8.05 5.50
N VAL A 12 -7.19 -8.78 4.89
CA VAL A 12 -6.61 -8.47 3.57
C VAL A 12 -7.20 -9.45 2.57
N PHE A 13 -7.89 -8.93 1.55
CA PHE A 13 -8.50 -9.76 0.51
C PHE A 13 -7.49 -10.11 -0.60
N GLN A 14 -6.61 -9.17 -0.93
CA GLN A 14 -5.55 -9.36 -1.91
C GLN A 14 -4.36 -8.44 -1.60
N GLU A 15 -3.16 -8.92 -1.93
CA GLU A 15 -1.91 -8.19 -1.84
C GLU A 15 -1.12 -8.32 -3.15
N ILE A 16 -0.49 -7.23 -3.58
CA ILE A 16 0.51 -7.18 -4.64
C ILE A 16 1.76 -6.53 -4.04
N CYS A 17 2.88 -7.25 -4.07
CA CYS A 17 4.18 -6.77 -3.59
C CYS A 17 5.04 -6.29 -4.77
N ILE A 18 5.45 -5.03 -4.75
CA ILE A 18 6.31 -4.43 -5.78
C ILE A 18 7.68 -4.16 -5.17
N GLN A 19 8.73 -4.64 -5.81
CA GLN A 19 10.10 -4.35 -5.40
C GLN A 19 10.40 -2.86 -5.61
N SER A 20 10.80 -2.15 -4.56
CA SER A 20 11.20 -0.74 -4.67
C SER A 20 12.58 -0.60 -5.29
N MET A 21 12.75 0.42 -6.14
CA MET A 21 14.07 0.79 -6.67
C MET A 21 14.94 1.51 -5.64
N HIS A 22 14.36 2.09 -4.59
CA HIS A 22 15.12 2.76 -3.52
C HIS A 22 16.03 1.76 -2.76
N SER A 23 15.63 0.50 -2.62
CA SER A 23 16.45 -0.51 -1.96
C SER A 23 16.00 -1.94 -2.31
N PRO A 24 16.93 -2.90 -2.49
CA PRO A 24 16.59 -4.30 -2.71
C PRO A 24 15.85 -4.96 -1.53
N THR A 25 15.84 -4.32 -0.36
CA THR A 25 15.17 -4.85 0.85
C THR A 25 13.82 -4.19 1.14
N THR A 26 13.40 -3.26 0.28
CA THR A 26 12.18 -2.48 0.48
C THR A 26 11.16 -2.81 -0.60
N LYS A 27 9.89 -2.99 -0.22
CA LYS A 27 8.79 -3.25 -1.14
C LYS A 27 7.63 -2.30 -0.88
N TYR A 28 6.92 -1.93 -1.93
CA TYR A 28 5.56 -1.40 -1.80
C TYR A 28 4.61 -2.57 -1.68
N VAL A 29 3.67 -2.48 -0.76
CA VAL A 29 2.64 -3.49 -0.51
C VAL A 29 1.30 -2.86 -0.81
N VAL A 30 0.79 -3.11 -2.01
CA VAL A 30 -0.51 -2.63 -2.47
C VAL A 30 -1.56 -3.67 -2.07
N ARG A 31 -2.56 -3.27 -1.29
CA ARG A 31 -3.57 -4.17 -0.74
C ARG A 31 -4.97 -3.71 -1.04
N CYS A 32 -5.87 -4.67 -1.23
CA CYS A 32 -7.30 -4.49 -1.08
C CYS A 32 -7.72 -5.19 0.23
N GLY A 33 -8.34 -4.46 1.16
CA GLY A 33 -8.71 -5.02 2.46
C GLY A 33 -9.47 -4.05 3.35
N ASN A 34 -9.85 -4.52 4.53
CA ASN A 34 -10.60 -3.76 5.52
C ASN A 34 -9.70 -2.78 6.29
N VAL A 35 -10.14 -1.52 6.39
CA VAL A 35 -9.45 -0.45 7.12
C VAL A 35 -10.45 0.27 8.03
N SER A 36 -10.02 0.60 9.25
CA SER A 36 -10.76 1.46 10.18
C SER A 36 -9.92 2.67 10.55
N TRP A 37 -10.45 3.88 10.37
CA TRP A 37 -9.77 5.15 10.69
C TRP A 37 -10.04 5.63 12.12
N GLY A 38 -10.72 4.82 12.93
CA GLY A 38 -11.00 5.08 14.33
C GLY A 38 -10.97 3.79 15.15
N LYS A 39 -10.93 3.92 16.49
CA LYS A 39 -10.94 2.76 17.40
C LYS A 39 -12.34 2.16 17.62
N ASN A 40 -13.34 2.58 16.84
CA ASN A 40 -14.73 2.12 16.96
C ASN A 40 -14.97 0.77 16.26
N GLY A 41 -13.97 0.18 15.61
CA GLY A 41 -14.10 -1.10 14.92
C GLY A 41 -14.94 -1.05 13.64
N HIS A 42 -15.24 0.15 13.14
CA HIS A 42 -15.96 0.30 11.88
C HIS A 42 -14.98 0.14 10.72
N PHE A 43 -14.91 -1.06 10.16
CA PHE A 43 -14.08 -1.37 9.00
C PHE A 43 -14.81 -1.06 7.70
N LYS A 44 -14.07 -0.54 6.72
CA LYS A 44 -14.52 -0.41 5.33
C LYS A 44 -13.47 -1.00 4.38
N PRO A 45 -13.89 -1.62 3.27
CA PRO A 45 -12.96 -2.05 2.23
C PRO A 45 -12.27 -0.83 1.61
N ALA A 46 -10.96 -0.94 1.41
CA ALA A 46 -10.13 0.09 0.79
C ALA A 46 -8.98 -0.55 0.00
N ILE A 47 -8.53 0.15 -1.05
CA ILE A 47 -7.21 -0.06 -1.62
C ILE A 47 -6.24 0.89 -0.92
N TYR A 48 -5.12 0.37 -0.43
CA TYR A 48 -4.11 1.15 0.27
C TYR A 48 -2.71 0.60 0.00
N VAL A 49 -1.71 1.46 0.17
CA VAL A 49 -0.31 1.13 -0.07
C VAL A 49 0.49 1.34 1.21
N LEU A 50 1.29 0.34 1.58
CA LEU A 50 2.22 0.39 2.71
C LEU A 50 3.64 0.10 2.25
N MET A 51 4.60 0.43 3.10
CA MET A 51 5.99 0.06 2.90
C MET A 51 6.32 -1.20 3.69
N LYS A 52 7.01 -2.15 3.05
CA LYS A 52 7.64 -3.28 3.73
C LYS A 52 9.15 -3.11 3.71
N TYR A 53 9.74 -3.01 4.89
CA TYR A 53 11.19 -2.95 5.10
C TYR A 53 11.64 -4.31 5.64
N LYS A 54 12.45 -5.05 4.86
CA LYS A 54 12.84 -6.43 5.17
C LYS A 54 11.61 -7.31 5.43
N ASN A 55 11.36 -7.66 6.70
CA ASN A 55 10.25 -8.52 7.12
C ASN A 55 9.14 -7.76 7.88
N TYR A 56 9.24 -6.44 7.98
CA TYR A 56 8.30 -5.58 8.71
C TYR A 56 7.49 -4.70 7.77
N ILE A 57 6.18 -4.59 8.00
CA ILE A 57 5.29 -3.67 7.27
C ILE A 57 5.06 -2.45 8.15
N GLU A 58 5.48 -1.29 7.64
CA GLU A 58 5.24 0.01 8.25
C GLU A 58 3.77 0.41 8.06
N LYS A 59 3.10 0.75 9.16
CA LYS A 59 1.65 0.96 9.21
C LYS A 59 1.24 2.36 9.67
N HIS A 60 2.15 3.15 10.25
CA HIS A 60 1.74 4.32 11.03
C HIS A 60 2.62 5.55 10.87
N THR A 61 3.93 5.40 10.67
CA THR A 61 4.86 6.53 10.78
C THR A 61 5.19 7.17 9.46
N ASN A 62 5.33 6.39 8.37
CA ASN A 62 5.80 6.92 7.10
C ASN A 62 4.82 6.59 5.96
N PRO A 63 4.31 7.59 5.22
CA PRO A 63 3.62 7.31 3.98
C PRO A 63 4.60 6.68 2.97
N PRO A 64 4.10 5.85 2.03
CA PRO A 64 4.92 5.36 0.94
C PRO A 64 5.36 6.53 0.04
N HIS A 65 6.65 6.56 -0.30
CA HIS A 65 7.21 7.47 -1.29
C HIS A 65 7.67 6.67 -2.49
N TYR A 66 7.25 7.08 -3.70
CA TYR A 66 7.52 6.35 -4.92
C TYR A 66 8.63 7.02 -5.73
N MET A 67 9.60 6.24 -6.21
CA MET A 67 10.61 6.72 -7.15
C MET A 67 9.95 7.03 -8.50
N ILE A 68 10.23 8.22 -9.04
CA ILE A 68 9.71 8.67 -10.34
C ILE A 68 10.66 8.36 -11.50
N GLU A 69 11.93 8.13 -11.20
CA GLU A 69 12.92 7.71 -12.20
C GLU A 69 12.59 6.31 -12.70
N PRO A 70 12.77 6.03 -14.00
CA PRO A 70 12.51 4.70 -14.56
C PRO A 70 13.63 3.70 -14.24
N ASP A 71 13.30 2.41 -14.19
CA ASP A 71 14.28 1.33 -14.23
C ASP A 71 14.86 1.11 -15.65
N ASN A 72 15.70 0.07 -15.78
CA ASN A 72 16.27 -0.35 -17.07
C ASN A 72 15.24 -0.75 -18.13
N ASN A 73 13.97 -0.96 -17.74
CA ASN A 73 12.86 -1.24 -18.66
C ASN A 73 12.02 0.01 -18.96
N GLY A 74 12.41 1.19 -18.46
CA GLY A 74 11.69 2.43 -18.69
C GLY A 74 10.50 2.65 -17.74
N ILE A 75 10.34 1.86 -16.67
CA ILE A 75 9.15 1.91 -15.80
C ILE A 75 9.53 2.38 -14.39
N SER A 76 8.85 3.42 -13.89
CA SER A 76 9.06 3.96 -12.55
C SER A 76 8.27 3.19 -11.47
N ASP A 77 8.65 3.38 -10.19
CA ASP A 77 7.94 2.75 -9.08
C ASP A 77 6.49 3.27 -8.96
N VAL A 78 6.28 4.56 -9.21
CA VAL A 78 4.93 5.16 -9.17
C VAL A 78 4.02 4.52 -10.21
N THR A 79 4.52 4.28 -11.43
CA THR A 79 3.75 3.59 -12.48
C THR A 79 3.39 2.17 -12.06
N LYS A 80 4.36 1.39 -11.57
CA LYS A 80 4.12 0.01 -11.08
C LYS A 80 3.06 -0.04 -9.99
N VAL A 81 3.08 0.91 -9.05
CA VAL A 81 2.10 1.00 -7.96
C VAL A 81 0.71 1.37 -8.50
N ILE A 82 0.62 2.31 -9.43
CA ILE A 82 -0.65 2.67 -10.08
C ILE A 82 -1.22 1.47 -10.82
N ASP A 83 -0.40 0.74 -11.59
CA ASP A 83 -0.83 -0.44 -12.33
C ASP A 83 -1.36 -1.53 -11.40
N ALA A 84 -0.70 -1.78 -10.28
CA ALA A 84 -1.19 -2.71 -9.25
C ALA A 84 -2.50 -2.24 -8.61
N ILE A 85 -2.69 -0.94 -8.40
CA ILE A 85 -3.97 -0.40 -7.93
C ILE A 85 -5.05 -0.63 -9.00
N GLN A 86 -4.76 -0.43 -10.28
CA GLN A 86 -5.71 -0.68 -11.37
C GLN A 86 -6.05 -2.17 -11.48
N GLU A 87 -5.08 -3.07 -11.32
CA GLU A 87 -5.31 -4.52 -11.29
C GLU A 87 -6.30 -4.88 -10.17
N LEU A 88 -6.10 -4.34 -8.96
CA LEU A 88 -7.03 -4.56 -7.85
C LEU A 88 -8.41 -3.95 -8.12
N LYS A 89 -8.47 -2.74 -8.69
CA LYS A 89 -9.75 -2.11 -9.07
C LYS A 89 -10.54 -3.01 -10.02
N GLN A 90 -9.89 -3.51 -11.07
CA GLN A 90 -10.52 -4.41 -12.05
C GLN A 90 -10.96 -5.72 -11.41
N LYS A 91 -10.08 -6.35 -10.61
CA LYS A 91 -10.36 -7.63 -9.95
C LYS A 91 -11.58 -7.58 -9.04
N PHE A 92 -11.80 -6.47 -8.35
CA PHE A 92 -12.90 -6.29 -7.39
C PHE A 92 -14.08 -5.49 -7.95
N GLY A 93 -14.09 -5.15 -9.25
CA GLY A 93 -15.17 -4.40 -9.89
C GLY A 93 -15.37 -2.98 -9.33
N ILE A 94 -14.29 -2.31 -8.94
CA ILE A 94 -14.29 -0.94 -8.39
C ILE A 94 -14.15 0.06 -9.55
N ASN A 95 -15.20 0.86 -9.78
CA ASN A 95 -15.25 1.89 -10.83
C ASN A 95 -14.58 3.20 -10.38
#